data_AF-A0AAV6AQM9-F1
#
_entry.id   AF-A0AAV6AQM9-F1
#
_cell.length_a   1.000
_cell.length_b   1.000
_cell.length_c   1.000
_cell.angle_alpha   90.00
_cell.angle_beta   90.00
_cell.angle_gamma   90.00
#
_symmetry.space_group_name_H-M   'P 1'
#
loop_
_entity.id
_entity.type
_entity.pdbx_description
1 polymer ?
#
loop_
_entity_poly.entity_id
_entity_poly.type
_entity_poly.pdbx_seq_one_letter_code
_entity_poly.pdbx_strand_id
1 'polypeptide(L)'
;MFTFADLMNKAQGGQALDNIAAAYGLKRSDLDALTGTLLPVFQLGLQRTLRDMASPAPLGDLLDPDTFGAAFEDAHAAMSPAATEAGRMALERMFGSRDAARVVADQAAAITGVGSDVVSKVMPTLAATLLGGIGKAIEDTPMRDILKTWSGGVDPATAPLAAMAAPYRDAMNAFMKGYAKGKPKPKPEIGAEWAEGMEAFGKMFQAGVELNEQNRRSFEQILDGFRKPD
;
A
#
# COMPACT_ATOMS: atom_id res chain seq x y z
N MET A 1 -9.61 -3.80 -5.30
CA MET A 1 -9.05 -2.80 -4.38
C MET A 1 -9.20 -3.35 -2.97
N PHE A 2 -8.18 -3.22 -2.13
CA PHE A 2 -8.25 -3.68 -0.73
C PHE A 2 -9.07 -2.67 0.09
N THR A 3 -10.20 -3.07 0.66
CA THR A 3 -11.07 -2.16 1.42
C THR A 3 -10.88 -2.32 2.93
N PHE A 4 -11.28 -1.31 3.70
CA PHE A 4 -11.34 -1.40 5.16
C PHE A 4 -12.22 -2.55 5.62
N ALA A 5 -13.35 -2.78 4.93
CA ALA A 5 -14.27 -3.86 5.26
C ALA A 5 -13.58 -5.23 5.08
N ASP A 6 -12.85 -5.43 3.99
CA ASP A 6 -12.06 -6.66 3.78
C ASP A 6 -11.03 -6.86 4.88
N LEU A 7 -10.43 -5.76 5.34
CA LEU A 7 -9.44 -5.81 6.39
C LEU A 7 -10.05 -6.18 7.74
N MET A 8 -11.16 -5.56 8.12
CA MET A 8 -11.83 -5.89 9.38
C MET A 8 -12.44 -7.28 9.38
N ASN A 9 -12.85 -7.80 8.21
CA ASN A 9 -13.27 -9.18 8.06
C ASN A 9 -12.13 -10.18 8.26
N LYS A 10 -10.88 -9.76 8.08
CA LYS A 10 -9.68 -10.56 8.39
C LYS A 10 -9.21 -10.34 9.83
N ALA A 11 -9.39 -9.14 10.37
CA ALA A 11 -9.02 -8.78 11.73
C ALA A 11 -9.73 -9.69 12.74
N GLN A 12 -8.97 -10.37 13.59
CA GLN A 12 -9.50 -11.23 14.66
C GLN A 12 -10.55 -12.24 14.13
N GLY A 13 -10.36 -12.77 12.92
CA GLY A 13 -11.29 -13.70 12.27
C GLY A 13 -12.65 -13.09 11.89
N GLY A 14 -12.72 -11.77 11.71
CA GLY A 14 -13.93 -11.03 11.37
C GLY A 14 -14.71 -10.50 12.59
N GLN A 15 -14.20 -10.74 13.80
CA GLN A 15 -14.85 -10.34 15.05
C GLN A 15 -14.31 -9.05 15.63
N ALA A 16 -13.33 -8.40 14.99
CA ALA A 16 -12.66 -7.23 15.56
C ALA A 16 -13.61 -6.10 15.95
N LEU A 17 -14.58 -5.79 15.09
CA LEU A 17 -15.58 -4.76 15.39
C LEU A 17 -16.54 -5.20 16.52
N ASP A 18 -16.90 -6.48 16.62
CA ASP A 18 -17.74 -6.97 17.73
C ASP A 18 -16.99 -6.92 19.06
N ASN A 19 -15.72 -7.29 19.05
CA ASN A 19 -14.84 -7.25 20.22
C ASN A 19 -14.61 -5.82 20.70
N ILE A 20 -14.37 -4.89 19.79
CA ILE A 20 -14.27 -3.46 20.11
C ILE A 20 -15.60 -2.94 20.64
N ALA A 21 -16.73 -3.27 20.00
CA ALA A 21 -18.04 -2.83 20.47
C ALA A 21 -18.30 -3.30 21.92
N ALA A 22 -18.04 -4.57 22.21
CA ALA A 22 -18.20 -5.16 23.53
C ALA A 22 -17.29 -4.49 24.58
N ALA A 23 -16.02 -4.25 24.22
CA ALA A 23 -15.03 -3.66 25.12
C ALA A 23 -15.38 -2.24 25.59
N TYR A 24 -15.99 -1.45 24.71
CA TYR A 24 -16.34 -0.06 24.98
C TYR A 24 -17.82 0.14 25.33
N GLY A 25 -18.59 -0.94 25.46
CA GLY A 25 -20.02 -0.88 25.76
C GLY A 25 -20.85 -0.24 24.65
N LEU A 26 -20.40 -0.35 23.40
CA LEU A 26 -21.08 0.16 22.22
C LEU A 26 -21.97 -0.91 21.60
N LYS A 27 -23.07 -0.48 20.97
CA LYS A 27 -23.79 -1.35 20.05
C LYS A 27 -22.99 -1.49 18.76
N ARG A 28 -23.09 -2.65 18.11
CA ARG A 28 -22.43 -2.87 16.82
C ARG A 28 -22.84 -1.82 15.77
N SER A 29 -24.12 -1.44 15.75
CA SER A 29 -24.65 -0.38 14.88
C SER A 29 -23.95 0.97 15.07
N ASP A 30 -23.63 1.32 16.32
CA ASP A 30 -23.05 2.61 16.67
C ASP A 30 -21.58 2.64 16.25
N LEU A 31 -20.88 1.51 16.41
CA LEU A 31 -19.51 1.33 15.93
C LEU A 31 -19.43 1.32 14.40
N ASP A 32 -20.38 0.68 13.72
CA ASP A 32 -20.45 0.68 12.25
C ASP A 32 -20.68 2.11 11.72
N ALA A 33 -21.59 2.88 12.34
CA ALA A 33 -21.81 4.28 12.01
C ALA A 33 -20.57 5.16 12.28
N LEU A 34 -19.91 4.93 13.42
CA LEU A 34 -18.68 5.64 13.79
C LEU A 34 -17.58 5.37 12.77
N THR A 35 -17.40 4.11 12.40
CA THR A 35 -16.38 3.70 11.44
C THR A 35 -16.68 4.26 10.05
N GLY A 36 -17.93 4.21 9.58
CA GLY A 36 -18.35 4.82 8.33
C GLY A 36 -18.11 6.33 8.27
N THR A 37 -18.25 7.02 9.41
CA THR A 37 -17.99 8.46 9.54
C THR A 37 -16.50 8.79 9.56
N LEU A 38 -15.72 7.96 10.25
CA LEU A 38 -14.30 8.18 10.45
C LEU A 38 -13.46 7.80 9.22
N LEU A 39 -13.87 6.79 8.46
CA LEU A 39 -13.08 6.25 7.35
C LEU A 39 -12.60 7.30 6.34
N PRO A 40 -13.45 8.21 5.82
CA PRO A 40 -13.01 9.26 4.91
C PRO A 40 -11.94 10.17 5.54
N VAL A 41 -12.06 10.44 6.84
CA VAL A 41 -11.12 11.27 7.59
C VAL A 41 -9.78 10.56 7.76
N PHE A 42 -9.78 9.27 8.11
CA PHE A 42 -8.58 8.43 8.15
C PHE A 42 -7.88 8.38 6.79
N GLN A 43 -8.64 8.22 5.70
CA GLN A 43 -8.09 8.24 4.35
C GLN A 43 -7.43 9.58 4.01
N LEU A 44 -8.06 10.70 4.37
CA LEU A 44 -7.49 12.03 4.20
C LEU A 44 -6.22 12.22 5.04
N GLY A 45 -6.22 11.76 6.29
CA GLY A 45 -5.05 11.77 7.16
C GLY A 45 -3.89 10.97 6.57
N LEU A 46 -4.16 9.75 6.11
CA LEU A 46 -3.15 8.91 5.46
C LEU A 46 -2.63 9.55 4.16
N GLN A 47 -3.51 10.10 3.32
CA GLN A 47 -3.11 10.81 2.11
C GLN A 47 -2.25 12.03 2.41
N ARG A 48 -2.54 12.75 3.51
CA ARG A 48 -1.69 13.85 3.97
C ARG A 48 -0.31 13.32 4.35
N THR A 49 -0.25 12.27 5.16
CA THR A 49 1.01 11.64 5.57
C THR A 49 1.83 11.23 4.35
N LEU A 50 1.19 10.65 3.33
CA LEU A 50 1.85 10.28 2.06
C LEU A 50 2.34 11.49 1.25
N ARG A 51 1.62 12.63 1.29
CA ARG A 51 1.97 13.85 0.54
C ARG A 51 3.03 14.72 1.23
N ASP A 52 3.02 14.78 2.56
CA ASP A 52 4.00 15.53 3.36
C ASP A 52 5.39 14.83 3.37
N MET A 53 5.49 13.61 2.85
CA MET A 53 6.72 12.82 2.87
C MET A 53 7.64 13.11 1.68
N ALA A 54 8.73 13.83 1.94
CA ALA A 54 9.94 13.78 1.12
C ALA A 54 10.74 12.46 1.29
N SER A 55 10.38 11.62 2.27
CA SER A 55 11.03 10.33 2.60
C SER A 55 10.01 9.32 3.15
N PRO A 56 10.14 8.00 2.86
CA PRO A 56 9.21 6.93 3.29
C PRO A 56 9.23 6.57 4.78
N ALA A 57 10.23 7.00 5.55
CA ALA A 57 10.41 6.53 6.93
C ALA A 57 9.17 6.72 7.84
N PRO A 58 8.47 7.87 7.82
CA PRO A 58 7.25 8.07 8.61
C PRO A 58 6.11 7.09 8.30
N LEU A 59 6.07 6.58 7.07
CA LEU A 59 5.07 5.58 6.66
C LEU A 59 5.46 4.20 7.18
N GLY A 60 6.77 3.89 7.18
CA GLY A 60 7.30 2.66 7.77
C GLY A 60 6.91 2.53 9.23
N ASP A 61 7.07 3.60 10.02
CA ASP A 61 6.70 3.60 11.44
C ASP A 61 5.19 3.41 11.66
N LEU A 62 4.35 4.00 10.78
CA LEU A 62 2.89 3.90 10.88
C LEU A 62 2.35 2.52 10.50
N LEU A 63 3.10 1.79 9.67
CA LEU A 63 2.72 0.49 9.14
C LEU A 63 3.58 -0.63 9.73
N ASP A 64 4.29 -0.34 10.82
CA ASP A 64 5.16 -1.28 11.49
C ASP A 64 4.35 -2.46 12.06
N PRO A 65 4.51 -3.68 11.52
CA PRO A 65 3.79 -4.84 12.01
C PRO A 65 4.21 -5.21 13.44
N ASP A 66 5.41 -4.85 13.90
CA ASP A 66 5.83 -5.10 15.28
C ASP A 66 5.03 -4.23 16.28
N THR A 67 4.66 -3.03 15.85
CA THR A 67 3.88 -2.08 16.67
C THR A 67 2.37 -2.40 16.64
N PHE A 68 1.82 -2.69 15.46
CA PHE A 68 0.36 -2.78 15.28
C PHE A 68 -0.17 -4.17 14.97
N GLY A 69 0.67 -5.13 14.56
CA GLY A 69 0.24 -6.46 14.11
C GLY A 69 -0.58 -7.20 15.18
N ALA A 70 -0.12 -7.17 16.43
CA ALA A 70 -0.85 -7.80 17.54
C ALA A 70 -2.26 -7.22 17.74
N ALA A 71 -2.45 -5.91 17.53
CA ALA A 71 -3.77 -5.26 17.64
C ALA A 71 -4.74 -5.67 16.53
N PHE A 72 -4.23 -6.17 15.41
CA PHE A 72 -5.03 -6.71 14.33
C PHE A 72 -5.41 -8.18 14.56
N GLU A 73 -4.54 -8.95 15.19
CA GLU A 73 -4.71 -10.39 15.40
C GLU A 73 -5.50 -10.72 16.67
N ASP A 74 -5.34 -9.92 17.72
CA ASP A 74 -5.91 -10.20 19.04
C ASP A 74 -6.64 -8.98 19.63
N ALA A 75 -7.85 -9.23 20.15
CA ALA A 75 -8.69 -8.19 20.75
C ALA A 75 -8.06 -7.58 21.99
N HIS A 76 -7.52 -8.41 22.88
CA HIS A 76 -6.94 -7.98 24.14
C HIS A 76 -5.67 -7.16 23.90
N ALA A 77 -4.87 -7.53 22.90
CA ALA A 77 -3.71 -6.76 22.46
C ALA A 77 -4.12 -5.39 21.90
N ALA A 78 -5.20 -5.31 21.11
CA ALA A 78 -5.72 -4.06 20.56
C ALA A 78 -6.17 -3.05 21.63
N MET A 79 -6.65 -3.56 22.77
CA MET A 79 -7.07 -2.78 23.92
C MET A 79 -5.95 -2.51 24.93
N SER A 80 -4.75 -3.03 24.68
CA SER A 80 -3.63 -2.84 25.59
C SER A 80 -3.22 -1.37 25.69
N PRO A 81 -2.65 -0.93 26.81
CA PRO A 81 -2.10 0.42 26.94
C PRO A 81 -1.06 0.75 25.86
N ALA A 82 -0.28 -0.24 25.42
CA ALA A 82 0.70 -0.07 24.36
C ALA A 82 0.04 0.19 22.98
N ALA A 83 -0.94 -0.62 22.59
CA ALA A 83 -1.63 -0.47 21.31
C ALA A 83 -2.46 0.82 21.25
N THR A 84 -3.16 1.17 22.33
CA THR A 84 -3.94 2.41 22.43
C THR A 84 -3.05 3.65 22.33
N GLU A 85 -1.88 3.64 22.98
CA GLU A 85 -0.91 4.73 22.90
C GLU A 85 -0.26 4.82 21.51
N ALA A 86 0.13 3.69 20.92
CA ALA A 86 0.65 3.65 19.55
C ALA A 86 -0.39 4.17 18.55
N GLY A 87 -1.65 3.77 18.69
CA GLY A 87 -2.76 4.28 17.90
C GLY A 87 -2.95 5.78 18.05
N ARG A 88 -2.85 6.31 19.27
CA ARG A 88 -2.91 7.77 19.53
C ARG A 88 -1.79 8.51 18.81
N MET A 89 -0.55 8.04 18.92
CA MET A 89 0.60 8.64 18.24
C MET A 89 0.44 8.60 16.71
N ALA A 90 -0.08 7.50 16.18
CA ALA A 90 -0.34 7.37 14.75
C ALA A 90 -1.37 8.40 14.27
N LEU A 91 -2.47 8.57 15.02
CA LEU A 91 -3.50 9.57 14.73
C LEU A 91 -2.96 11.00 14.76
N GLU A 92 -2.09 11.31 15.72
CA GLU A 92 -1.41 12.60 15.80
C GLU A 92 -0.57 12.88 14.57
N ARG A 93 0.15 11.88 14.09
CA ARG A 93 0.95 11.99 12.88
C ARG A 93 0.09 12.13 11.63
N MET A 94 -1.00 11.38 11.54
CA MET A 94 -1.93 11.40 10.41
C MET A 94 -2.67 12.73 10.27
N PHE A 95 -3.10 13.31 11.40
CA PHE A 95 -3.84 14.56 11.41
C PHE A 95 -2.97 15.80 11.63
N GLY A 96 -1.69 15.60 11.94
CA GLY A 96 -0.67 16.63 12.14
C GLY A 96 -0.56 17.13 13.58
N SER A 97 -1.58 16.92 14.42
CA SER A 97 -1.51 17.24 15.85
C SER A 97 -2.53 16.45 16.67
N ARG A 98 -2.29 16.42 17.99
CA ARG A 98 -3.22 15.87 18.98
C ARG A 98 -4.55 16.60 19.00
N ASP A 99 -4.51 17.92 18.85
CA ASP A 99 -5.73 18.74 18.84
C ASP A 99 -6.55 18.45 17.59
N ALA A 100 -5.91 18.27 16.43
CA ALA A 100 -6.59 17.87 15.20
C ALA A 100 -7.25 16.49 15.35
N ALA A 101 -6.54 15.51 15.92
CA ALA A 101 -7.11 14.19 16.21
C ALA A 101 -8.32 14.28 17.16
N ARG A 102 -8.27 15.15 18.17
CA ARG A 102 -9.37 15.38 19.11
C ARG A 102 -10.59 16.00 18.43
N VAL A 103 -10.39 16.99 17.57
CA VAL A 103 -11.47 17.60 16.78
C VAL A 103 -12.16 16.57 15.89
N VAL A 104 -11.41 15.63 15.29
CA VAL A 104 -11.99 14.53 14.52
C VAL A 104 -12.87 13.63 15.40
N ALA A 105 -12.41 13.30 16.61
CA ALA A 105 -13.20 12.52 17.57
C ALA A 105 -14.49 13.25 17.98
N ASP A 106 -14.42 14.54 18.28
CA ASP A 106 -15.57 15.36 18.67
C ASP A 106 -16.59 15.48 17.53
N GLN A 107 -16.11 15.64 16.29
CA GLN A 107 -16.96 15.69 15.11
C GLN A 107 -17.66 14.34 14.86
N ALA A 108 -16.93 13.23 15.01
CA ALA A 108 -17.49 11.90 14.85
C ALA A 108 -18.53 11.58 15.94
N ALA A 109 -18.28 12.01 17.18
CA ALA A 109 -19.24 11.93 18.28
C ALA A 109 -20.52 12.72 17.97
N ALA A 110 -20.40 13.95 17.48
CA ALA A 110 -21.54 14.79 17.11
C ALA A 110 -22.40 14.21 15.99
N ILE A 111 -21.78 13.56 15.00
CA ILE A 111 -22.48 12.94 13.86
C ILE A 111 -23.16 11.64 14.26
N THR A 112 -22.47 10.81 15.05
CA THR A 112 -22.94 9.45 15.37
C THR A 112 -23.82 9.38 16.61
N GLY A 113 -23.84 10.42 17.43
CA GLY A 113 -24.51 10.42 18.73
C GLY A 113 -23.79 9.59 19.79
N VAL A 114 -22.63 9.00 19.47
CA VAL A 114 -21.76 8.31 20.43
C VAL A 114 -21.07 9.36 21.30
N GLY A 115 -21.04 9.15 22.62
CA GLY A 115 -20.40 10.10 23.54
C GLY A 115 -18.94 10.37 23.17
N SER A 116 -18.51 11.63 23.22
CA SER A 116 -17.15 12.07 22.86
C SER A 116 -16.06 11.34 23.63
N ASP A 117 -16.31 11.03 24.91
CA ASP A 117 -15.40 10.26 25.75
C ASP A 117 -15.21 8.82 25.27
N VAL A 118 -16.27 8.22 24.72
CA VAL A 118 -16.22 6.87 24.15
C VAL A 118 -15.50 6.92 22.81
N VAL A 119 -15.87 7.84 21.92
CA VAL A 119 -15.18 8.00 20.62
C VAL A 119 -13.69 8.24 20.80
N SER A 120 -13.31 9.10 21.73
CA SER A 120 -11.90 9.39 22.04
C SER A 120 -11.11 8.17 22.51
N LYS A 121 -11.77 7.19 23.13
CA LYS A 121 -11.15 5.92 23.57
C LYS A 121 -11.14 4.86 22.48
N VAL A 122 -12.18 4.81 21.66
CA VAL A 122 -12.34 3.82 20.58
C VAL A 122 -11.46 4.15 19.39
N MET A 123 -11.34 5.43 19.03
CA MET A 123 -10.65 5.88 17.82
C MET A 123 -9.16 5.42 17.78
N PRO A 124 -8.37 5.53 18.86
CA PRO A 124 -6.99 5.00 18.86
C PRO A 124 -6.92 3.47 18.66
N THR A 125 -7.82 2.71 19.27
CA THR A 125 -7.86 1.24 19.10
C THR A 125 -8.26 0.87 17.68
N LEU A 126 -9.27 1.53 17.10
CA LEU A 126 -9.63 1.37 15.69
C LEU A 126 -8.44 1.69 14.78
N ALA A 127 -7.71 2.77 15.07
CA ALA A 127 -6.52 3.15 14.31
C ALA A 127 -5.44 2.06 14.40
N ALA A 128 -5.14 1.56 15.60
CA ALA A 128 -4.14 0.53 15.81
C ALA A 128 -4.49 -0.78 15.08
N THR A 129 -5.73 -1.27 15.22
CA THR A 129 -6.20 -2.47 14.51
C THR A 129 -6.18 -2.28 12.99
N LEU A 130 -6.60 -1.11 12.51
CA LEU A 130 -6.56 -0.77 11.08
C LEU A 130 -5.11 -0.75 10.54
N LEU A 131 -4.22 -0.04 11.22
CA LEU A 131 -2.82 0.07 10.81
C LEU A 131 -2.11 -1.30 10.87
N GLY A 132 -2.41 -2.11 11.88
CA GLY A 132 -1.90 -3.48 11.99
C GLY A 132 -2.34 -4.34 10.83
N GLY A 133 -3.60 -4.20 10.44
CA GLY A 133 -4.13 -4.91 9.28
C GLY A 133 -3.53 -4.45 7.96
N ILE A 134 -3.31 -3.15 7.77
CA ILE A 134 -2.62 -2.62 6.58
C ILE A 134 -1.17 -3.10 6.55
N GLY A 135 -0.46 -3.01 7.67
CA GLY A 135 0.90 -3.53 7.82
C GLY A 135 0.97 -5.01 7.48
N LYS A 136 0.04 -5.81 7.99
CA LYS A 136 -0.05 -7.25 7.71
C LYS A 136 -0.34 -7.55 6.24
N ALA A 137 -1.26 -6.82 5.63
CA ALA A 137 -1.57 -6.96 4.21
C ALA A 137 -0.36 -6.62 3.32
N ILE A 138 0.44 -5.62 3.71
CA ILE A 138 1.70 -5.28 3.02
C ILE A 138 2.76 -6.35 3.27
N GLU A 139 2.85 -6.87 4.49
CA GLU A 139 3.79 -7.94 4.85
C GLU A 139 3.56 -9.21 4.02
N ASP A 140 2.29 -9.56 3.79
CA ASP A 140 1.87 -10.71 2.97
C ASP A 140 2.05 -10.48 1.46
N THR A 141 2.44 -9.28 1.04
CA THR A 141 2.61 -8.90 -0.38
C THR A 141 4.10 -8.77 -0.72
N PRO A 142 4.56 -9.09 -1.96
CA PRO A 142 5.93 -8.81 -2.41
C PRO A 142 6.36 -7.33 -2.33
N MET A 143 5.40 -6.43 -2.05
CA MET A 143 5.65 -5.02 -1.76
C MET A 143 6.50 -4.80 -0.49
N ARG A 144 6.48 -5.72 0.48
CA ARG A 144 7.38 -5.70 1.64
C ARG A 144 8.84 -5.69 1.22
N ASP A 145 9.20 -6.50 0.24
CA ASP A 145 10.58 -6.65 -0.20
C ASP A 145 11.03 -5.41 -0.98
N ILE A 146 10.12 -4.78 -1.71
CA ILE A 146 10.35 -3.48 -2.37
C ILE A 146 10.53 -2.38 -1.31
N LEU A 147 9.68 -2.32 -0.29
CA LEU A 147 9.75 -1.32 0.78
C LEU A 147 11.05 -1.46 1.58
N LYS A 148 11.47 -2.69 1.91
CA LYS A 148 12.75 -2.98 2.57
C LYS A 148 13.97 -2.63 1.71
N THR A 149 13.87 -2.82 0.40
CA THR A 149 14.92 -2.40 -0.56
C THR A 149 15.01 -0.87 -0.62
N TRP A 150 13.87 -0.17 -0.58
CA TRP A 150 13.81 1.28 -0.67
C TRP A 150 14.19 1.98 0.65
N SER A 151 13.92 1.34 1.80
CA SER A 151 14.31 1.83 3.13
C SER A 151 15.76 1.52 3.51
N GLY A 152 16.56 0.93 2.60
CA GLY A 152 18.00 0.73 2.79
C GLY A 152 18.41 -0.46 3.66
N GLY A 153 17.48 -1.36 3.99
CA GLY A 153 17.72 -2.51 4.87
C GLY A 153 18.19 -3.79 4.17
N VAL A 154 18.19 -3.84 2.85
CA VAL A 154 18.56 -5.02 2.05
C VAL A 154 19.51 -4.60 0.94
N ASP A 155 20.57 -5.38 0.76
CA ASP A 155 21.49 -5.22 -0.36
C ASP A 155 20.69 -5.28 -1.68
N PRO A 156 20.72 -4.24 -2.54
CA PRO A 156 19.97 -4.22 -3.78
C PRO A 156 20.37 -5.35 -4.74
N ALA A 157 21.38 -6.17 -4.43
CA ALA A 157 21.69 -7.40 -5.15
C ALA A 157 20.86 -8.63 -4.73
N THR A 158 20.25 -8.65 -3.54
CA THR A 158 19.53 -9.81 -2.99
C THR A 158 18.01 -9.61 -2.92
N ALA A 159 17.52 -8.42 -3.29
CA ALA A 159 16.09 -8.14 -3.36
C ALA A 159 15.38 -9.00 -4.45
N PRO A 160 14.15 -9.48 -4.22
CA PRO A 160 13.37 -10.22 -5.22
C PRO A 160 13.13 -9.41 -6.51
N LEU A 161 12.94 -8.10 -6.38
CA LEU A 161 12.85 -7.19 -7.53
C LEU A 161 14.19 -7.09 -8.27
N ALA A 162 15.31 -7.18 -7.56
CA ALA A 162 16.64 -7.20 -8.16
C ALA A 162 16.99 -8.56 -8.78
N ALA A 163 16.49 -9.67 -8.25
CA ALA A 163 16.56 -10.98 -8.89
C ALA A 163 15.75 -11.00 -10.21
N MET A 164 14.59 -10.34 -10.22
CA MET A 164 13.78 -10.16 -11.42
C MET A 164 14.42 -9.18 -12.43
N ALA A 165 15.13 -8.15 -11.94
CA ALA A 165 15.88 -7.19 -12.75
C ALA A 165 17.31 -7.64 -13.09
N ALA A 166 17.80 -8.76 -12.54
CA ALA A 166 19.15 -9.26 -12.76
C ALA A 166 19.46 -9.51 -14.25
N PRO A 167 18.54 -10.12 -15.04
CA PRO A 167 18.78 -10.30 -16.48
C PRO A 167 18.89 -8.97 -17.22
N TYR A 168 18.12 -7.96 -16.82
CA TYR A 168 18.14 -6.63 -17.41
C TYR A 168 19.41 -5.85 -17.03
N ARG A 169 19.83 -5.95 -15.75
CA ARG A 169 21.07 -5.36 -15.25
C ARG A 169 22.30 -5.97 -15.92
N ASP A 170 22.31 -7.28 -16.11
CA ASP A 170 23.42 -7.99 -16.75
C ASP A 170 23.49 -7.65 -18.25
N ALA A 171 22.34 -7.54 -18.93
CA ALA A 171 22.26 -7.04 -20.30
C ALA A 171 22.76 -5.60 -20.43
N MET A 172 22.39 -4.72 -19.49
CA MET A 172 22.84 -3.33 -19.45
C MET A 172 24.34 -3.20 -19.14
N ASN A 173 24.87 -4.01 -18.23
CA ASN A 173 26.30 -4.07 -17.94
C ASN A 173 27.12 -4.63 -19.12
N ALA A 174 26.59 -5.64 -19.84
CA ALA A 174 27.19 -6.15 -21.06
C ALA A 174 27.18 -5.08 -22.17
N PHE A 175 26.08 -4.35 -22.31
CA PHE A 175 25.97 -3.22 -23.23
C PHE A 175 26.97 -2.11 -22.91
N MET A 176 27.09 -1.71 -21.64
CA MET A 176 28.03 -0.68 -21.17
C MET A 176 29.50 -1.12 -21.31
N LYS A 177 29.82 -2.38 -21.02
CA LYS A 177 31.16 -2.94 -21.31
C LYS A 177 31.46 -2.99 -22.80
N GLY A 178 30.46 -3.26 -23.63
CA GLY A 178 30.55 -3.14 -25.09
C GLY A 178 30.81 -1.69 -25.52
N TYR A 179 30.12 -0.74 -24.90
CA TYR A 179 30.30 0.70 -25.13
C TYR A 179 31.71 1.19 -24.75
N ALA A 180 32.24 0.71 -23.62
CA ALA A 180 33.58 1.06 -23.13
C ALA A 180 34.72 0.48 -24.01
N LYS A 181 34.45 -0.59 -24.77
CA LYS A 181 35.41 -1.17 -25.73
C LYS A 181 35.31 -0.59 -27.16
N GLY A 182 34.44 0.40 -27.38
CA GLY A 182 34.29 1.10 -28.66
C GLY A 182 32.89 0.94 -29.27
N LYS A 183 32.32 2.09 -29.67
CA LYS A 183 30.96 2.33 -30.22
C LYS A 183 30.22 1.09 -30.74
N PRO A 184 29.10 0.66 -30.12
CA PRO A 184 28.28 -0.40 -30.69
C PRO A 184 27.49 0.14 -31.89
N LYS A 185 27.50 -0.62 -33.00
CA LYS A 185 26.55 -0.43 -34.10
C LYS A 185 25.15 -0.85 -33.63
N PRO A 186 24.08 -0.12 -33.99
CA PRO A 186 22.74 -0.42 -33.51
C PRO A 186 22.10 -1.55 -34.31
N LYS A 187 21.72 -2.62 -33.61
CA LYS A 187 20.40 -3.29 -33.63
C LYS A 187 20.55 -4.72 -33.04
N PRO A 188 19.97 -5.03 -31.87
CA PRO A 188 19.58 -6.40 -31.59
C PRO A 188 18.30 -6.66 -32.39
N GLU A 189 18.39 -7.46 -33.44
CA GLU A 189 17.24 -8.24 -33.89
C GLU A 189 16.94 -9.22 -32.75
N ILE A 190 15.84 -9.00 -32.02
CA ILE A 190 15.38 -9.94 -30.99
C ILE A 190 14.75 -11.12 -31.71
N GLY A 191 15.60 -11.98 -32.26
CA GLY A 191 15.29 -13.34 -32.69
C GLY A 191 16.14 -14.27 -31.85
N ALA A 192 15.76 -14.47 -30.58
CA ALA A 192 16.37 -15.48 -29.74
C ALA A 192 15.27 -16.45 -29.32
N GLU A 193 15.35 -17.69 -29.81
CA GLU A 193 14.56 -18.80 -29.29
C GLU A 193 14.71 -18.84 -27.77
N TRP A 194 13.58 -18.68 -27.07
CA TRP A 194 13.54 -18.71 -25.62
C TRP A 194 13.90 -20.12 -25.14
N ALA A 195 14.66 -20.22 -24.04
CA ALA A 195 15.06 -21.50 -23.47
C ALA A 195 13.84 -22.42 -23.21
N GLU A 196 14.01 -23.71 -23.45
CA GLU A 196 12.96 -24.73 -23.36
C GLU A 196 12.30 -24.70 -21.96
N GLY A 197 10.99 -24.47 -21.92
CA GLY A 197 10.21 -24.19 -20.69
C GLY A 197 9.74 -22.74 -20.52
N MET A 198 10.30 -21.78 -21.27
CA MET A 198 9.90 -20.36 -21.29
C MET A 198 9.09 -19.98 -22.55
N GLU A 199 8.74 -20.95 -23.40
CA GLU A 199 7.98 -20.71 -24.62
C GLU A 199 6.59 -20.10 -24.39
N ALA A 200 5.91 -20.52 -23.32
CA ALA A 200 4.59 -19.98 -22.97
C ALA A 200 4.68 -18.50 -22.57
N PHE A 201 5.75 -18.12 -21.86
CA PHE A 201 6.06 -16.73 -21.53
C PHE A 201 6.48 -15.94 -22.78
N GLY A 202 7.32 -16.53 -23.63
CA GLY A 202 7.73 -15.95 -24.92
C GLY A 202 6.55 -15.64 -25.83
N LYS A 203 5.57 -16.56 -25.93
CA LYS A 203 4.34 -16.36 -26.71
C LYS A 203 3.44 -15.27 -26.12
N MET A 204 3.29 -15.21 -24.79
CA MET A 204 2.54 -14.12 -24.15
C MET A 204 3.22 -12.77 -24.31
N PHE A 205 4.54 -12.71 -24.24
CA PHE A 205 5.30 -11.48 -24.46
C PHE A 205 5.21 -11.00 -25.90
N GLN A 206 5.34 -11.90 -26.88
CA GLN A 206 5.11 -11.59 -28.29
C GLN A 206 3.68 -11.10 -28.53
N ALA A 207 2.67 -11.77 -27.97
CA ALA A 207 1.28 -11.32 -28.05
C ALA A 207 1.10 -9.92 -27.44
N GLY A 208 1.76 -9.62 -26.32
CA GLY A 208 1.73 -8.29 -25.70
C GLY A 208 2.40 -7.20 -26.54
N VAL A 209 3.53 -7.53 -27.20
CA VAL A 209 4.21 -6.63 -28.13
C VAL A 209 3.36 -6.39 -29.37
N GLU A 210 2.76 -7.43 -29.95
CA GLU A 210 1.86 -7.32 -31.11
C GLU A 210 0.61 -6.51 -30.79
N LEU A 211 0.02 -6.69 -29.61
CA LEU A 211 -1.16 -5.96 -29.16
C LEU A 211 -0.84 -4.49 -28.90
N ASN A 212 0.35 -4.21 -28.39
CA ASN A 212 0.85 -2.84 -28.24
C ASN A 212 1.18 -2.20 -29.60
N GLU A 213 1.67 -2.98 -30.57
CA GLU A 213 1.93 -2.49 -31.92
C GLU A 213 0.64 -2.24 -32.71
N GLN A 214 -0.38 -3.08 -32.51
CA GLN A 214 -1.70 -2.86 -33.06
C GLN A 214 -2.36 -1.62 -32.45
N ASN A 215 -2.21 -1.40 -31.14
CA ASN A 215 -2.63 -0.15 -30.51
C ASN A 215 -1.86 1.05 -31.07
N ARG A 216 -0.53 0.97 -31.21
CA ARG A 216 0.28 2.04 -31.79
C ARG A 216 -0.15 2.38 -33.22
N ARG A 217 -0.40 1.37 -34.06
CA ARG A 217 -0.89 1.57 -35.44
C ARG A 217 -2.30 2.15 -35.47
N SER A 218 -3.17 1.75 -34.53
CA SER A 218 -4.50 2.34 -34.36
C SER A 218 -4.41 3.83 -33.99
N PHE A 219 -3.48 4.18 -33.08
CA PHE A 219 -3.20 5.57 -32.72
C PHE A 219 -2.59 6.36 -33.90
N GLU A 220 -1.70 5.76 -34.68
CA GLU A 220 -1.12 6.39 -35.87
C GLU A 220 -2.17 6.61 -36.97
N GLN A 221 -3.11 5.68 -37.19
CA GLN A 221 -4.23 5.87 -38.12
C GLN A 221 -5.20 6.96 -37.68
N ILE A 222 -5.44 7.08 -36.37
CA ILE A 222 -6.26 8.16 -35.80
C ILE A 222 -5.57 9.50 -36.02
N LEU A 223 -4.25 9.59 -35.76
CA LEU A 223 -3.48 10.81 -35.91
C LEU A 223 -3.28 11.24 -37.37
N ASP A 224 -3.07 10.29 -38.28
CA ASP A 224 -3.01 10.57 -39.73
C ASP A 224 -4.37 10.96 -40.30
N GLY A 225 -5.47 10.46 -39.72
CA GLY A 225 -6.83 10.93 -40.01
C GLY A 225 -7.06 12.40 -39.69
N PHE A 226 -6.31 12.97 -38.73
CA PHE A 226 -6.36 14.40 -38.37
C PHE A 226 -5.35 15.27 -39.11
N ARG A 227 -4.42 14.70 -39.90
CA ARG A 227 -3.35 15.45 -40.59
C ARG A 227 -3.56 15.63 -42.11
N LYS A 228 -4.75 15.35 -42.64
CA LYS A 228 -5.11 15.76 -44.01
C LYS A 228 -6.00 17.01 -44.01
N PRO A 229 -5.44 18.20 -44.30
CA PRO A 229 -6.17 19.26 -44.99
C PRO A 229 -6.08 19.04 -46.51
N ASP A 230 -7.22 19.24 -47.19
CA ASP A 230 -7.46 19.40 -48.64
C ASP A 230 -6.45 18.81 -49.66
#